data_AF-A0A524D0P5-F1
#
_entry.id   AF-A0A524D0P5-F1
#
_cell.length_a   1.000
_cell.length_b   1.000
_cell.length_c   1.000
_cell.angle_alpha   90.00
_cell.angle_beta   90.00
_cell.angle_gamma   90.00
#
_symmetry.space_group_name_H-M   'P 1'
#
loop_
_entity.id
_entity.type
_entity.pdbx_description
1 polymer ?
#
loop_
_entity_poly.entity_id
_entity_poly.type
_entity_poly.pdbx_seq_one_letter_code
_entity_poly.pdbx_strand_id
1 'polypeptide(L)'
;MENKSVKKLYNEAKKSMQNGKWKIAKDLTFEIIKEEPEYLPGWTLLFIIEVRESVMSSTEALKNYEVNDIPFDILEKQATEKKVLAFKSNFINQLKKKFDVE
;
A
#
# COMPACT_ATOMS: atom_id res chain seq x y z
N MET A 1 11.40 -16.66 11.31
CA MET A 1 12.61 -16.18 10.60
C MET A 1 12.14 -15.14 9.61
N GLU A 2 12.64 -13.90 9.69
CA GLU A 2 12.28 -12.85 8.74
C GLU A 2 12.75 -13.28 7.33
N ASN A 3 11.83 -13.38 6.36
CA ASN A 3 12.18 -13.77 5.01
C ASN A 3 13.02 -12.65 4.36
N LYS A 4 14.31 -12.93 4.10
CA LYS A 4 15.24 -11.95 3.52
C LYS A 4 14.77 -11.45 2.16
N SER A 5 13.98 -12.23 1.42
CA SER A 5 13.36 -11.84 0.15
C SER A 5 12.33 -10.73 0.36
N VAL A 6 11.37 -10.95 1.26
CA VAL A 6 10.28 -10.01 1.59
C VAL A 6 10.83 -8.67 2.10
N LYS A 7 11.86 -8.70 2.95
CA LYS A 7 12.49 -7.47 3.45
C LYS A 7 13.15 -6.65 2.33
N LYS A 8 13.74 -7.32 1.34
CA LYS A 8 14.32 -6.65 0.16
C LYS A 8 13.23 -6.01 -0.69
N LEU A 9 12.16 -6.76 -0.99
CA LEU A 9 11.00 -6.23 -1.71
C LEU A 9 10.38 -5.03 -1.01
N TYR A 10 10.23 -5.09 0.32
CA TYR A 10 9.73 -3.97 1.12
C TYR A 10 10.58 -2.71 0.96
N ASN A 11 11.91 -2.84 1.06
CA ASN A 11 12.81 -1.69 0.90
C ASN A 11 12.76 -1.11 -0.52
N GLU A 12 12.64 -1.95 -1.55
CA GLU A 12 12.49 -1.52 -2.94
C GLU A 12 11.15 -0.83 -3.20
N ALA A 13 10.06 -1.34 -2.61
CA ALA A 13 8.74 -0.73 -2.68
C ALA A 13 8.74 0.65 -2.00
N LYS A 14 9.28 0.74 -0.77
CA LYS A 14 9.42 2.00 -0.04
C LYS A 14 10.24 3.02 -0.83
N LYS A 15 11.39 2.61 -1.36
CA LYS A 15 12.23 3.48 -2.20
C LYS A 15 11.48 3.93 -3.46
N SER A 16 10.66 3.06 -4.06
CA SER A 16 9.86 3.41 -5.22
C SER A 16 8.82 4.49 -4.90
N MET A 17 8.13 4.39 -3.75
CA MET A 17 7.19 5.42 -3.28
C MET A 17 7.88 6.77 -3.03
N GLN A 18 9.04 6.75 -2.36
CA GLN A 18 9.82 7.96 -2.10
C GLN A 18 10.28 8.66 -3.39
N ASN A 19 10.41 7.91 -4.50
CA ASN A 19 10.77 8.44 -5.82
C ASN A 19 9.57 8.70 -6.74
N GLY A 20 8.34 8.67 -6.22
CA GLY A 20 7.12 8.88 -7.02
C GLY A 20 6.77 7.72 -7.97
N LYS A 21 7.48 6.59 -7.88
CA LYS A 21 7.27 5.40 -8.73
C LYS A 21 6.15 4.51 -8.16
N TRP A 22 4.95 5.06 -8.02
CA TRP A 22 3.83 4.44 -7.31
C TRP A 22 3.32 3.14 -7.94
N LYS A 23 3.31 3.05 -9.27
CA LYS A 23 2.93 1.81 -9.97
C LYS A 23 3.87 0.66 -9.60
N ILE A 24 5.18 0.89 -9.67
CA ILE A 24 6.20 -0.09 -9.30
C ILE A 24 6.07 -0.45 -7.81
N ALA A 25 5.85 0.53 -6.95
CA ALA A 25 5.62 0.29 -5.53
C ALA A 25 4.39 -0.58 -5.26
N LYS A 26 3.30 -0.38 -6.02
CA LYS A 26 2.07 -1.17 -5.91
C LYS A 26 2.30 -2.63 -6.31
N ASP A 27 2.97 -2.86 -7.42
CA ASP A 27 3.29 -4.20 -7.90
C ASP A 27 4.14 -4.97 -6.85
N LEU A 28 5.22 -4.35 -6.35
CA LEU A 28 6.07 -4.92 -5.30
C LEU A 28 5.31 -5.17 -3.99
N THR A 29 4.38 -4.28 -3.63
CA THR A 29 3.55 -4.43 -2.43
C THR A 29 2.65 -5.66 -2.51
N PHE A 30 2.07 -5.92 -3.69
CA PHE A 30 1.27 -7.13 -3.89
C PHE A 30 2.12 -8.40 -3.84
N GLU A 31 3.35 -8.37 -4.35
CA GLU A 31 4.29 -9.49 -4.22
C GLU A 31 4.60 -9.81 -2.76
N ILE A 32 4.88 -8.78 -1.94
CA ILE A 32 5.10 -8.93 -0.49
C ILE A 32 3.90 -9.59 0.20
N ILE A 33 2.69 -9.08 -0.05
CA ILE A 33 1.47 -9.59 0.60
C ILE A 33 1.17 -11.02 0.14
N LYS A 34 1.48 -11.35 -1.12
CA LYS A 34 1.32 -12.70 -1.66
C LYS A 34 2.31 -13.69 -1.03
N GLU A 35 3.57 -13.29 -0.83
CA GLU A 35 4.61 -14.14 -0.26
C GLU A 35 4.46 -14.30 1.26
N GLU A 36 4.12 -13.21 1.97
CA GLU A 36 3.97 -13.20 3.42
C GLU A 36 2.73 -12.37 3.86
N PRO A 37 1.51 -12.95 3.81
CA PRO A 37 0.27 -12.24 4.12
C PRO A 37 0.18 -11.70 5.56
N GLU A 38 0.96 -12.24 6.49
CA GLU A 38 1.02 -11.78 7.88
C GLU A 38 2.04 -10.66 8.11
N TYR A 39 2.85 -10.33 7.10
CA TYR A 39 3.84 -9.26 7.20
C TYR A 39 3.18 -7.88 7.15
N LEU A 40 2.91 -7.31 8.32
CA LEU A 40 2.22 -6.04 8.46
C LEU A 40 2.83 -4.87 7.67
N PRO A 41 4.17 -4.74 7.52
CA PRO A 41 4.75 -3.66 6.71
C PRO A 41 4.32 -3.71 5.24
N GLY A 42 4.03 -4.87 4.67
CA GLY A 42 3.43 -4.98 3.33
C GLY A 42 2.04 -4.34 3.25
N TRP A 43 1.21 -4.57 4.28
CA TRP A 43 -0.11 -3.95 4.40
C TRP A 43 -0.03 -2.44 4.64
N THR A 44 0.99 -1.97 5.35
CA THR A 44 1.25 -0.53 5.52
C THR A 44 1.50 0.14 4.18
N LEU A 45 2.33 -0.48 3.31
CA LEU A 45 2.57 0.03 1.96
C LEU A 45 1.28 0.08 1.14
N LEU A 46 0.47 -0.98 1.18
CA LEU A 46 -0.80 -1.01 0.44
C LEU A 46 -1.77 0.06 0.93
N PHE A 47 -1.88 0.24 2.24
CA PHE A 47 -2.68 1.29 2.84
C PHE A 47 -2.27 2.67 2.34
N ILE A 48 -0.97 2.96 2.30
CA ILE A 48 -0.43 4.24 1.81
C ILE A 48 -0.82 4.48 0.34
N ILE A 49 -0.71 3.45 -0.51
CA ILE A 49 -1.10 3.52 -1.92
C ILE A 49 -2.60 3.83 -2.06
N GLU A 50 -3.46 3.10 -1.35
CA GLU A 50 -4.90 3.26 -1.44
C GLU A 50 -5.37 4.63 -0.92
N VAL A 51 -4.74 5.14 0.15
CA VAL A 51 -5.01 6.51 0.62
C VAL A 51 -4.62 7.53 -0.44
N ARG A 52 -3.44 7.39 -1.06
CA ARG A 52 -3.02 8.28 -2.16
C ARG A 52 -4.01 8.23 -3.31
N GLU A 53 -4.35 7.03 -3.80
CA GLU A 53 -5.29 6.85 -4.91
C GLU A 53 -6.67 7.45 -4.59
N SER A 54 -7.16 7.27 -3.37
CA SER A 54 -8.42 7.86 -2.92
C SER A 54 -8.37 9.40 -2.91
N VAL A 55 -7.31 10.01 -2.37
CA VAL A 55 -7.16 11.47 -2.36
C VAL A 55 -7.06 12.05 -3.77
N MET A 56 -6.31 11.39 -4.67
CA MET A 56 -6.25 11.82 -6.08
C MET A 56 -7.60 11.66 -6.80
N SER A 57 -8.37 10.62 -6.48
CA SER A 57 -9.68 10.39 -7.11
C SER A 57 -10.74 11.42 -6.70
N SER A 58 -10.67 11.94 -5.46
CA SER A 58 -11.64 12.91 -4.92
C SER A 58 -11.35 14.34 -5.36
N THR A 59 -10.11 14.62 -5.78
CA THR A 59 -9.72 15.92 -6.34
C THR A 59 -9.63 15.80 -7.85
N GLU A 60 -10.74 16.08 -8.53
CA GLU A 60 -10.84 16.01 -9.99
C GLU A 60 -9.77 16.88 -10.70
N ALA A 61 -9.31 17.94 -10.03
CA ALA A 61 -8.21 18.80 -10.45
C ALA A 61 -6.83 18.10 -10.42
N LEU A 62 -6.63 17.03 -9.65
CA LEU A 62 -5.37 16.28 -9.54
C LEU A 62 -5.28 15.09 -10.51
N LYS A 63 -6.36 14.74 -11.22
CA LYS A 63 -6.34 13.64 -12.23
C LYS A 63 -5.27 13.82 -13.32
N ASN A 64 -4.90 15.06 -13.63
CA ASN A 64 -3.89 15.38 -14.66
C ASN A 64 -2.51 15.73 -14.08
N TYR A 65 -2.34 15.74 -12.75
CA TYR A 65 -1.07 16.06 -12.12
C TYR A 65 -0.37 14.77 -11.68
N GLU A 66 0.48 14.23 -12.55
CA GLU A 66 1.40 13.14 -12.18
C GLU A 66 2.44 13.58 -11.11
N VAL A 67 2.56 14.90 -10.84
CA VAL A 67 3.73 15.48 -10.15
C VAL A 67 3.40 16.21 -8.83
N ASN A 68 2.13 16.37 -8.46
CA ASN A 68 1.79 16.90 -7.13
C ASN A 68 1.56 15.75 -6.14
N ASP A 69 2.57 14.89 -6.05
CA ASP A 69 2.58 13.75 -5.16
C ASP A 69 2.45 14.22 -3.71
N ILE A 70 1.46 13.67 -3.00
CA ILE A 70 1.45 13.74 -1.54
C ILE A 70 2.75 13.05 -1.09
N PRO A 71 3.66 13.75 -0.39
CA PRO A 71 4.92 13.17 0.01
C PRO A 71 4.68 11.89 0.80
N PHE A 72 5.43 10.83 0.48
CA PHE A 72 5.34 9.54 1.16
C PHE A 72 5.41 9.71 2.69
N ASP A 73 6.28 10.59 3.18
CA ASP A 73 6.46 10.85 4.63
C ASP A 73 5.19 11.39 5.31
N ILE A 74 4.32 12.10 4.59
CA ILE A 74 3.03 12.57 5.13
C ILE A 74 2.07 11.39 5.27
N LEU A 75 2.01 10.52 4.25
CA LEU A 75 1.15 9.34 4.25
C LEU A 75 1.63 8.30 5.28
N GLU A 76 2.95 8.11 5.41
CA GLU A 76 3.58 7.20 6.37
C GLU A 76 3.21 7.59 7.81
N LYS A 77 3.23 8.89 8.15
CA LYS A 77 2.80 9.38 9.47
C LYS A 77 1.32 9.09 9.77
N GLN A 78 0.48 8.99 8.74
CA GLN A 78 -0.94 8.68 8.90
C GLN A 78 -1.24 7.18 8.98
N ALA A 79 -0.30 6.33 8.54
CA ALA A 79 -0.43 4.87 8.49
C ALA A 79 -0.16 4.22 9.86
N THR A 80 -0.94 4.57 10.87
CA THR A 80 -0.82 3.98 12.20
C THR A 80 -1.20 2.50 12.19
N GLU A 81 -0.58 1.70 13.06
CA GLU A 81 -0.84 0.25 13.17
C GLU A 81 -2.35 -0.07 13.28
N LYS A 82 -3.07 0.67 14.12
CA LYS A 82 -4.53 0.54 14.27
C LYS A 82 -5.29 0.70 12.94
N LYS A 83 -4.91 1.70 12.13
CA LYS A 83 -5.54 1.95 10.83
C LYS A 83 -5.17 0.86 9.82
N VAL A 84 -3.91 0.44 9.81
CA VAL A 84 -3.42 -0.61 8.91
C VAL A 84 -4.11 -1.95 9.20
N LEU A 85 -4.26 -2.32 10.47
CA LEU A 85 -4.98 -3.55 10.87
C LEU A 85 -6.46 -3.50 10.48
N ALA A 86 -7.13 -2.36 10.71
CA ALA A 86 -8.51 -2.17 10.29
C ALA A 86 -8.66 -2.26 8.76
N PHE A 87 -7.72 -1.67 8.02
CA PHE A 87 -7.65 -1.75 6.56
C PHE A 87 -7.46 -3.20 6.10
N LYS A 88 -6.45 -3.93 6.61
CA LYS A 88 -6.18 -5.35 6.30
C LYS A 88 -7.44 -6.19 6.48
N SER A 89 -8.10 -6.06 7.64
CA SER A 89 -9.31 -6.83 7.95
C SER A 89 -10.44 -6.54 6.96
N ASN A 90 -10.72 -5.26 6.69
CA ASN A 90 -11.75 -4.86 5.74
C ASN A 90 -11.44 -5.33 4.32
N PHE A 91 -10.19 -5.21 3.88
CA PHE A 91 -9.75 -5.62 2.55
C PHE A 91 -9.91 -7.13 2.35
N ILE A 92 -9.45 -7.94 3.30
CA ILE A 92 -9.61 -9.40 3.25
C ILE A 92 -11.10 -9.78 3.21
N ASN A 93 -11.94 -9.15 4.04
CA ASN A 93 -13.39 -9.39 4.04
C ASN A 93 -14.03 -9.03 2.69
N GLN A 94 -13.58 -7.97 2.03
CA GLN A 94 -14.07 -7.62 0.69
C GLN A 94 -13.62 -8.63 -0.37
N LEU A 95 -12.38 -9.10 -0.32
CA LEU A 95 -11.91 -10.16 -1.23
C LEU A 95 -12.71 -11.44 -1.06
N LYS A 96 -12.93 -11.88 0.19
CA LYS A 96 -13.77 -13.03 0.51
C LYS A 96 -15.18 -12.93 -0.10
N LYS A 97 -15.84 -11.78 0.07
CA LYS A 97 -17.15 -11.50 -0.55
C LYS A 97 -17.12 -11.51 -2.07
N LYS A 98 -16.06 -10.95 -2.68
CA LYS A 98 -15.95 -10.84 -4.14
C LYS A 98 -15.70 -12.18 -4.82
N PHE A 99 -14.95 -13.07 -4.17
CA PHE A 99 -14.56 -14.37 -4.70
C PHE A 99 -15.36 -15.54 -4.12
N ASP A 100 -16.36 -15.26 -3.28
CA ASP A 100 -17.22 -16.25 -2.61
C ASP A 100 -16.42 -17.29 -1.82
N VAL A 101 -15.45 -16.82 -1.03
CA VAL A 101 -14.58 -17.66 -0.19
C VAL A 101 -14.82 -17.31 1.28
N GLU A 102 -15.30 -18.28 2.07
CA GLU A 102 -15.58 -18.11 3.51
C GLU A 102 -14.32 -17.97 4.39
#